data_AF-A0A1I4W1Z0-F1
#
_entry.id   AF-A0A1I4W1Z0-F1
#
_cell.length_a   1.000
_cell.length_b   1.000
_cell.length_c   1.000
_cell.angle_alpha   90.00
_cell.angle_beta   90.00
_cell.angle_gamma   90.00
#
_symmetry.space_group_name_H-M   'P 1'
#
loop_
_entity.id
_entity.type
_entity.pdbx_description
1 polymer ?
#
loop_
_entity_poly.entity_id
_entity_poly.type
_entity_poly.pdbx_seq_one_letter_code
_entity_poly.pdbx_strand_id
1 'polypeptide(L)'
;MSSMRQASIAARTAVNSLHAVSVVCNDLIPLDQPMTDEQRLQRAKLIHSVLLARKRMQLPRDREEALAGALYRFRDRQERIQRRA
;
A
#
# COMPACT_ATOMS: atom_id res chain seq x y z
N MET A 1 15.07 7.08 -18.05
CA MET A 1 14.02 6.02 -17.98
C MET A 1 14.12 5.10 -16.75
N SER A 2 15.10 5.28 -15.85
CA SER A 2 15.33 4.39 -14.69
C SER A 2 14.34 4.54 -13.53
N SER A 3 13.56 5.62 -13.45
CA SER A 3 12.69 5.89 -12.30
C SER A 3 11.41 5.04 -12.26
N MET A 4 10.79 4.76 -13.41
CA MET A 4 9.53 4.02 -13.48
C MET A 4 9.68 2.55 -13.10
N ARG A 5 10.78 1.92 -13.54
CA ARG A 5 11.10 0.52 -13.22
C ARG A 5 11.40 0.36 -11.73
N GLN A 6 12.16 1.29 -11.14
CA GLN A 6 12.43 1.31 -9.69
C GLN A 6 11.15 1.54 -8.88
N ALA A 7 10.28 2.47 -9.30
CA ALA A 7 9.00 2.71 -8.64
C ALA A 7 8.09 1.47 -8.68
N SER A 8 8.02 0.76 -9.82
CA SER A 8 7.25 -0.48 -9.95
C SER A 8 7.80 -1.60 -9.05
N ILE A 9 9.13 -1.76 -8.97
CA ILE A 9 9.75 -2.74 -8.07
C ILE A 9 9.43 -2.39 -6.62
N ALA A 10 9.57 -1.12 -6.21
CA ALA A 10 9.26 -0.68 -4.86
C ALA A 10 7.79 -0.91 -4.50
N ALA A 11 6.86 -0.58 -5.40
CA ALA A 11 5.43 -0.83 -5.21
C ALA A 11 5.14 -2.32 -5.05
N ARG A 12 5.70 -3.18 -5.91
CA ARG A 12 5.50 -4.63 -5.85
C ARG A 12 6.06 -5.24 -4.56
N THR A 13 7.25 -4.81 -4.13
CA THR A 13 7.83 -5.21 -2.85
C THR A 13 6.93 -4.80 -1.69
N ALA A 14 6.39 -3.58 -1.70
CA ALA A 14 5.55 -3.09 -0.62
C ALA A 14 4.16 -3.78 -0.57
N VAL A 15 3.58 -4.12 -1.72
CA VAL A 15 2.37 -4.98 -1.79
C VAL A 15 2.64 -6.38 -1.23
N ASN A 16 3.77 -6.99 -1.60
CA ASN A 16 4.15 -8.30 -1.07
C ASN A 16 4.35 -8.26 0.45
N SER A 17 4.96 -7.20 0.99
CA SER A 17 5.08 -7.00 2.44
C SER A 17 3.71 -6.88 3.13
N LEU A 18 2.74 -6.19 2.52
CA LEU A 18 1.39 -6.10 3.06
C LEU A 18 0.66 -7.45 3.05
N HIS A 19 0.85 -8.26 2.01
CA HIS A 19 0.24 -9.58 1.95
C HIS A 19 0.76 -10.49 3.07
N ALA A 20 2.07 -10.48 3.31
CA ALA A 20 2.68 -11.21 4.42
C ALA A 20 2.11 -10.75 5.77
N VAL A 21 1.94 -9.43 5.96
CA VAL A 21 1.32 -8.88 7.17
C VAL A 21 -0.13 -9.35 7.36
N SER A 22 -0.92 -9.41 6.29
CA SER A 22 -2.31 -9.88 6.36
C SER A 22 -2.42 -11.34 6.82
N VAL A 23 -1.49 -12.20 6.37
CA VAL A 23 -1.45 -13.61 6.80
C VAL A 23 -1.10 -13.69 8.28
N VAL A 24 -0.07 -12.98 8.71
CA VAL A 24 0.35 -12.98 10.13
C VAL A 24 -0.71 -12.40 11.06
N CYS A 25 -1.51 -11.44 10.59
CA CYS A 25 -2.64 -10.92 11.35
C CYS A 25 -3.78 -11.95 11.53
N ASN A 26 -3.94 -12.91 10.60
CA ASN A 26 -4.95 -13.97 10.73
C ASN A 26 -4.55 -15.01 11.79
N ASP A 27 -3.25 -15.20 12.02
CA ASP A 27 -2.72 -16.12 13.03
C ASP A 27 -2.66 -15.51 14.44
N LEU A 28 -3.15 -14.28 14.61
CA LEU A 28 -3.19 -13.62 15.91
C LEU A 28 -4.25 -14.24 16.82
N ILE A 29 -3.85 -14.59 18.03
CA ILE A 29 -4.73 -15.04 19.12
C ILE A 29 -5.95 -14.10 19.23
N PRO A 30 -7.19 -14.59 19.25
CA PRO A 30 -8.38 -13.75 19.41
C PRO A 30 -8.32 -12.86 20.67
N LEU A 31 -8.87 -11.64 20.61
CA LEU A 31 -8.78 -10.65 21.70
C LEU A 31 -9.52 -11.08 22.97
N ASP A 32 -10.48 -11.97 22.83
CA ASP A 32 -11.28 -12.58 23.88
C ASP A 32 -10.56 -13.72 24.60
N GLN A 33 -9.43 -14.20 24.06
CA GLN A 33 -8.60 -15.19 24.76
C GLN A 33 -7.60 -14.52 25.69
N PRO A 34 -7.40 -15.06 26.90
CA PRO A 34 -6.38 -14.56 27.82
C PRO A 34 -4.99 -14.75 27.20
N MET A 35 -4.19 -13.67 27.19
CA MET A 35 -2.84 -13.65 26.65
C MET A 35 -1.83 -13.46 27.79
N THR A 36 -0.69 -14.14 27.71
CA THR A 36 0.47 -13.85 28.57
C THR A 36 1.07 -12.48 28.23
N ASP A 37 1.94 -11.95 29.09
CA ASP A 37 2.59 -10.67 28.85
C ASP A 37 3.50 -10.71 27.62
N GLU A 38 4.18 -11.84 27.38
CA GLU A 38 4.98 -12.05 26.16
C GLU A 38 4.12 -12.03 24.91
N GLN A 39 2.95 -12.68 24.95
CA GLN A 39 2.01 -12.70 23.83
C GLN A 39 1.45 -11.30 23.55
N ARG A 40 1.13 -10.54 24.61
CA ARG A 40 0.71 -9.13 24.49
C ARG A 40 1.80 -8.27 23.86
N LEU A 41 3.05 -8.44 24.28
CA LEU A 41 4.19 -7.70 23.73
C LEU A 41 4.43 -8.04 22.25
N GLN A 42 4.39 -9.33 21.89
CA GLN A 42 4.54 -9.77 20.49
C GLN A 42 3.43 -9.18 19.61
N ARG A 43 2.18 -9.23 20.08
CA ARG A 43 1.05 -8.62 19.39
C ARG A 43 1.24 -7.11 19.19
N ALA A 44 1.67 -6.39 20.22
CA ALA A 44 1.92 -4.95 20.14
C ALA A 44 2.98 -4.60 19.09
N LYS A 45 4.08 -5.37 19.03
CA LYS A 45 5.12 -5.22 17.99
C LYS A 45 4.56 -5.45 16.59
N LEU A 46 3.66 -6.43 16.45
CA LEU A 46 3.02 -6.74 15.18
C LEU A 46 2.11 -5.61 14.71
N ILE A 47 1.21 -5.14 15.59
CA ILE A 47 0.33 -3.99 15.34
C ILE A 47 1.15 -2.77 14.93
N HIS A 48 2.23 -2.47 15.65
CA HIS A 48 3.11 -1.37 15.32
C HIS A 48 3.71 -1.51 13.91
N SER A 49 4.19 -2.70 13.56
CA SER A 49 4.75 -2.99 12.25
C SER A 49 3.71 -2.81 11.12
N VAL A 50 2.47 -3.24 11.35
CA VAL A 50 1.35 -3.04 10.42
C VAL A 50 1.06 -1.56 10.21
N LEU A 51 1.00 -0.77 11.29
CA LEU A 51 0.75 0.67 11.22
C LEU A 51 1.86 1.40 10.45
N LEU A 52 3.12 1.04 10.68
CA LEU A 52 4.25 1.58 9.93
C LEU A 52 4.19 1.22 8.44
N ALA A 53 3.87 -0.05 8.11
CA ALA A 53 3.71 -0.48 6.73
C ALA A 53 2.57 0.28 6.04
N ARG A 54 1.43 0.46 6.72
CA ARG A 54 0.30 1.24 6.21
C ARG A 54 0.68 2.69 5.93
N LYS A 55 1.40 3.34 6.86
CA LYS A 55 1.88 4.72 6.69
C LYS A 55 2.84 4.84 5.50
N ARG A 56 3.76 3.88 5.33
CA ARG A 56 4.68 3.85 4.19
C ARG A 56 3.96 3.66 2.86
N MET A 57 2.85 2.94 2.86
CA MET A 57 2.02 2.67 1.68
C MET A 57 1.06 3.80 1.31
N GLN A 58 0.79 4.73 2.24
CA GLN A 58 -0.07 5.88 1.98
C GLN A 58 0.53 6.77 0.88
N LEU A 59 1.80 7.15 0.99
CA LEU A 59 2.44 8.02 0.01
C LEU A 59 2.45 7.43 -1.44
N PRO A 60 2.79 6.15 -1.66
CA PRO A 60 2.61 5.50 -2.96
C PRO A 60 1.18 5.51 -3.48
N ARG A 61 0.18 5.25 -2.62
CA ARG A 61 -1.24 5.28 -3.02
C ARG A 61 -1.69 6.66 -3.43
N ASP A 62 -1.35 7.69 -2.66
CA ASP A 62 -1.70 9.08 -2.97
C ASP A 62 -1.07 9.51 -4.32
N ARG A 63 0.16 9.04 -4.58
CA ARG A 63 0.85 9.26 -5.86
C ARG A 63 0.20 8.52 -7.03
N GLU A 64 -0.24 7.29 -6.82
CA GLU A 64 -0.97 6.51 -7.81
C GLU A 64 -2.27 7.21 -8.21
N GLU A 65 -3.06 7.65 -7.23
CA GLU A 65 -4.31 8.37 -7.45
C GLU A 65 -4.10 9.69 -8.20
N ALA A 66 -3.08 10.47 -7.79
CA ALA A 66 -2.72 11.71 -8.48
C ALA A 66 -2.29 11.47 -9.93
N LEU A 67 -1.50 10.42 -10.19
CA LEU A 67 -1.04 10.06 -11.53
C LEU A 67 -2.20 9.58 -12.41
N ALA A 68 -3.09 8.74 -11.86
CA ALA A 68 -4.29 8.27 -12.56
C ALA A 68 -5.16 9.46 -12.98
N GLY A 69 -5.39 10.42 -12.08
CA GLY A 69 -6.11 11.65 -12.41
C GLY A 69 -5.42 12.51 -13.47
N ALA A 70 -4.09 12.61 -13.44
CA ALA A 70 -3.33 13.33 -14.46
C ALA A 70 -3.40 12.66 -15.85
N LEU A 71 -3.28 11.33 -15.89
CA LEU A 71 -3.42 10.54 -17.12
C LEU A 71 -4.82 10.64 -17.71
N TYR A 72 -5.85 10.62 -16.87
CA TYR A 72 -7.23 10.80 -17.30
C TYR A 72 -7.42 12.16 -18.01
N ARG A 73 -6.98 13.26 -17.38
CA ARG A 73 -7.05 14.60 -17.98
C ARG A 73 -6.24 14.73 -19.28
N PHE A 74 -5.10 14.06 -19.36
CA PHE A 74 -4.30 14.05 -20.58
C PHE A 74 -5.03 13.34 -21.73
N ARG A 75 -5.62 12.16 -21.47
CA ARG A 75 -6.41 11.41 -22.46
C ARG A 75 -7.64 12.20 -22.92
N ASP A 76 -8.40 12.79 -22.00
CA ASP A 76 -9.55 13.65 -22.33
C ASP A 76 -9.13 14.82 -23.25
N ARG A 77 -8.00 15.47 -22.95
CA ARG A 77 -7.48 16.55 -23.80
C ARG A 77 -7.07 16.04 -25.19
N GLN A 78 -6.45 14.88 -25.30
CA GLN A 78 -6.08 14.26 -26.58
C GLN A 78 -7.32 13.96 -27.43
N GLU A 79 -8.36 13.36 -26.84
CA GLU A 79 -9.62 13.08 -27.54
C GLU A 79 -10.31 14.37 -28.02
N ARG A 80 -10.31 15.42 -27.20
CA ARG A 80 -10.87 16.72 -27.59
C ARG A 80 -10.12 17.38 -28.75
N ILE A 81 -8.80 17.20 -28.84
CA ILE A 81 -8.00 17.70 -29.97
C ILE A 81 -8.32 16.89 -31.22
N GLN A 82 -8.38 15.55 -31.12
CA GLN A 82 -8.70 14.68 -32.25
C GLN A 82 -10.11 14.91 -32.80
N ARG A 83 -11.10 15.24 -31.96
CA ARG A 83 -12.47 15.56 -32.40
C ARG A 83 -12.61 16.94 -33.06
N ARG A 84 -11.60 17.80 -32.94
CA ARG A 84 -11.58 19.17 -33.50
C ARG A 84 -10.71 19.31 -34.75
N ALA A 85 -9.89 18.30 -35.04
CA ALA A 85 -9.11 18.16 -36.26
C ALA A 85 -9.95 17.44 -37.32
#